data_AF-A0A7N2MEL7-F1
#
_entry.id   AF-A0A7N2MEL7-F1
#
_cell.length_a   1.000
_cell.length_b   1.000
_cell.length_c   1.000
_cell.angle_alpha   90.00
_cell.angle_beta   90.00
_cell.angle_gamma   90.00
#
_symmetry.space_group_name_H-M   'P 1'
#
loop_
_entity.id
_entity.type
_entity.pdbx_description
1 polymer ?
#
loop_
_entity_poly.entity_id
_entity_poly.type
_entity_poly.pdbx_seq_one_letter_code
_entity_poly.pdbx_strand_id
1 'polypeptide(L)'
;MSRERLKRGTLPPAQENIEKLQKVVVEGNYYGAQQMYKSISARYVSAQRYSDALDILQSGACIQLKHGQITCGAELAVLFVETLVKGKIPYDSDALDRVRKIYKMFPQIPLPQHLPDDDEMEQISEALGAAKIRVDGCSSFLKAALKWSVEFGAHRSGSPELHVMLAEYMYSESPEVDMARVSNHFVRGNSPKKFASVLVNFMGKCYPGEDDLAIARAILMYLAMGNLRDANYLMDEIKKQLESNQLDFPQSDLIQFIIYLLQTLQRDALPLFNMLGASYKTSIEREPAFNELLDEIVAKFYGVRRRNPLQGVFGDIFKMMGGE
;
A
#
# COMPACT_ATOMS: atom_id res chain seq x y z
N MET A 1 10.56 -29.05 49.16
CA MET A 1 9.37 -29.36 48.34
C MET A 1 9.38 -28.45 47.11
N SER A 2 9.92 -28.92 45.99
CA SER A 2 9.85 -28.22 44.71
C SER A 2 8.41 -28.25 44.23
N ARG A 3 7.79 -27.08 44.06
CA ARG A 3 6.52 -26.95 43.33
C ARG A 3 6.77 -27.35 41.89
N GLU A 4 6.34 -28.56 41.52
CA GLU A 4 6.13 -28.94 40.13
C GLU A 4 5.29 -27.86 39.46
N ARG A 5 5.82 -27.23 38.40
CA ARG A 5 5.03 -26.43 37.49
C ARG A 5 3.94 -27.34 36.94
N LEU A 6 2.68 -27.03 37.26
CA LEU A 6 1.49 -27.66 36.69
C LEU A 6 1.71 -27.94 35.21
N LYS A 7 1.59 -29.21 34.82
CA LYS A 7 1.54 -29.67 33.42
C LYS A 7 0.61 -28.73 32.65
N ARG A 8 1.17 -27.93 31.74
CA ARG A 8 0.39 -27.12 30.78
C ARG A 8 -0.55 -28.11 30.09
N GLY A 9 -1.85 -28.05 30.39
CA GLY A 9 -2.84 -28.94 29.80
C GLY A 9 -2.69 -28.93 28.28
N THR A 10 -2.70 -30.11 27.67
CA THR A 10 -2.56 -30.29 26.22
C THR A 10 -3.55 -29.37 25.51
N LEU A 11 -3.05 -28.36 24.79
CA LEU A 11 -3.92 -27.46 24.03
C LEU A 11 -4.64 -28.29 22.96
N PRO A 12 -5.96 -28.13 22.78
CA PRO A 12 -6.69 -28.88 21.75
C PRO A 12 -6.20 -28.51 20.34
N PRO A 13 -6.67 -29.21 19.29
CA PRO A 13 -6.47 -28.77 17.92
C PRO A 13 -7.03 -27.35 17.70
N ALA A 14 -6.37 -26.53 16.86
CA ALA A 14 -6.84 -25.18 16.55
C ALA A 14 -8.30 -25.16 16.08
N GLN A 15 -8.67 -26.15 15.26
CA GLN A 15 -10.00 -26.28 14.66
C GLN A 15 -11.14 -26.28 15.68
N GLU A 16 -10.97 -26.97 16.81
CA GLU A 16 -12.02 -27.05 17.84
C GLU A 16 -12.28 -25.67 18.47
N ASN A 17 -11.24 -24.88 18.70
CA ASN A 17 -11.39 -23.51 19.19
C ASN A 17 -11.96 -22.58 18.13
N ILE A 18 -11.54 -22.75 16.87
CA ILE A 18 -12.06 -21.97 15.74
C ILE A 18 -13.58 -22.12 15.64
N GLU A 19 -14.10 -23.36 15.65
CA GLU A 19 -15.54 -23.61 15.55
C GLU A 19 -16.34 -22.99 16.69
N LYS A 20 -15.82 -23.05 17.92
CA LYS A 20 -16.44 -22.40 19.09
C LYS A 20 -16.46 -20.88 18.94
N LEU A 21 -15.35 -20.29 18.53
CA LEU A 21 -15.23 -18.84 18.37
C LEU A 21 -16.09 -18.31 17.23
N GLN A 22 -16.18 -19.05 16.12
CA GLN A 22 -17.05 -18.69 15.00
C GLN A 22 -18.52 -18.63 15.41
N LYS A 23 -18.99 -19.55 16.26
CA LYS A 23 -20.36 -19.51 16.80
C LYS A 23 -20.63 -18.21 17.58
N VAL A 24 -19.69 -17.79 18.42
CA VAL A 24 -19.85 -16.54 19.20
C VAL A 24 -19.93 -15.30 18.30
N VAL A 25 -19.18 -15.29 17.19
CA VAL A 25 -19.28 -14.22 16.18
C VAL A 25 -20.67 -14.23 15.53
N VAL A 26 -21.17 -15.41 15.16
CA VAL A 26 -22.51 -15.56 14.56
C VAL A 26 -23.63 -15.18 15.53
N GLU A 27 -23.43 -15.38 16.83
CA GLU A 27 -24.33 -14.92 17.91
C GLU A 27 -24.30 -13.40 18.11
N GLY A 28 -23.45 -12.66 17.38
CA GLY A 28 -23.39 -11.19 17.38
C GLY A 28 -22.48 -10.58 18.45
N ASN A 29 -21.82 -11.39 19.29
CA ASN A 29 -20.87 -10.89 20.28
C ASN A 29 -19.47 -10.71 19.66
N TYR A 30 -19.37 -9.74 18.74
CA TYR A 30 -18.18 -9.49 17.94
C TYR A 30 -16.95 -9.11 18.77
N TYR A 31 -17.09 -8.14 19.66
CA TYR A 31 -15.99 -7.69 20.51
C TYR A 31 -15.55 -8.78 21.49
N GLY A 32 -16.50 -9.47 22.13
CA GLY A 32 -16.17 -10.59 23.02
C GLY A 32 -15.45 -11.72 22.29
N ALA A 33 -15.92 -12.08 21.08
CA ALA A 33 -15.24 -13.06 20.24
C ALA A 33 -13.82 -12.61 19.89
N GLN A 34 -13.61 -11.34 19.53
CA GLN A 34 -12.28 -10.80 19.23
C GLN A 34 -11.31 -10.97 20.41
N GLN A 35 -11.74 -10.62 21.63
CA GLN A 35 -10.92 -10.79 22.83
C GLN A 35 -10.59 -12.27 23.09
N MET A 36 -11.53 -13.17 22.82
CA MET A 36 -11.27 -14.61 22.92
C MET A 36 -10.29 -15.11 21.85
N TYR A 37 -10.38 -14.65 20.60
CA TYR A 37 -9.39 -14.94 19.56
C TYR A 37 -7.98 -14.50 20.00
N LYS A 38 -7.82 -13.29 20.54
CA LYS A 38 -6.55 -12.77 21.06
C LYS A 38 -6.01 -13.62 22.22
N SER A 39 -6.85 -13.92 23.20
CA SER A 39 -6.46 -14.70 24.39
C SER A 39 -6.06 -16.13 24.03
N ILE A 40 -6.84 -16.81 23.19
CA ILE A 40 -6.58 -18.19 22.80
C ILE A 40 -5.31 -18.25 21.94
N SER A 41 -5.18 -17.43 20.90
CA SER A 41 -3.98 -17.42 20.04
C SER A 41 -2.70 -17.14 20.86
N ALA A 42 -2.73 -16.23 21.84
CA ALA A 42 -1.60 -15.97 22.73
C ALA A 42 -1.16 -17.22 23.53
N ARG A 43 -2.10 -18.09 23.92
CA ARG A 43 -1.77 -19.38 24.58
C ARG A 43 -1.04 -20.33 23.64
N TYR A 44 -1.45 -20.42 22.37
CA TYR A 44 -0.77 -21.24 21.36
C TYR A 44 0.62 -20.69 21.02
N VAL A 45 0.77 -19.37 20.88
CA VAL A 45 2.06 -18.70 20.73
C VAL A 45 2.99 -19.01 21.91
N SER A 46 2.48 -18.93 23.15
CA SER A 46 3.25 -19.25 24.37
C SER A 46 3.66 -20.73 24.47
N ALA A 47 2.98 -21.60 23.72
CA ALA A 47 3.30 -23.01 23.55
C ALA A 47 4.13 -23.28 22.29
N GLN A 48 4.63 -22.25 21.60
CA GLN A 48 5.38 -22.33 20.33
C GLN A 48 4.62 -23.03 19.19
N ARG A 49 3.30 -23.12 19.28
CA ARG A 49 2.42 -23.67 18.25
C ARG A 49 1.97 -22.54 17.31
N TYR A 50 2.91 -21.97 16.57
CA TYR A 50 2.66 -20.80 15.73
C TYR A 50 1.68 -21.08 14.59
N SER A 51 1.77 -22.26 13.93
CA SER A 51 0.82 -22.62 12.86
C SER A 51 -0.63 -22.58 13.34
N ASP A 52 -0.91 -23.24 14.47
CA ASP A 52 -2.24 -23.24 15.09
C ASP A 52 -2.71 -21.83 15.47
N ALA A 53 -1.82 -21.01 16.04
CA ALA A 53 -2.14 -19.62 16.39
C ALA A 53 -2.51 -18.80 15.15
N LEU A 54 -1.77 -18.98 14.05
CA LEU A 54 -2.03 -18.32 12.78
C LEU A 54 -3.37 -18.78 12.18
N ASP A 55 -3.74 -20.06 12.31
CA ASP A 55 -5.03 -20.58 11.83
C ASP A 55 -6.20 -19.94 12.59
N ILE A 56 -6.06 -19.84 13.91
CA ILE A 56 -7.02 -19.16 14.79
C ILE A 56 -7.17 -17.68 14.41
N LEU A 57 -6.05 -16.97 14.25
CA LEU A 57 -6.05 -15.54 13.94
C LEU A 57 -6.57 -15.25 12.53
N GLN A 58 -6.20 -16.06 11.53
CA GLN A 58 -6.74 -15.93 10.18
C GLN A 58 -8.25 -16.15 10.16
N SER A 59 -8.75 -17.20 10.83
CA SER A 59 -10.19 -17.42 10.95
C SER A 59 -10.90 -16.23 11.58
N GLY A 60 -10.36 -15.72 12.69
CA GLY A 60 -10.92 -14.57 13.41
C GLY A 60 -10.94 -13.30 12.58
N ALA A 61 -9.84 -12.96 11.91
CA ALA A 61 -9.77 -11.80 11.03
C ALA A 61 -10.80 -11.92 9.89
N CYS A 62 -10.83 -13.06 9.18
CA CYS A 62 -11.74 -13.27 8.06
C CYS A 62 -13.22 -13.19 8.47
N ILE A 63 -13.63 -13.85 9.56
CA ILE A 63 -15.03 -13.85 9.97
C ILE A 63 -15.51 -12.49 10.47
N GLN A 64 -14.66 -11.76 11.22
CA GLN A 64 -15.01 -10.42 11.70
C GLN A 64 -15.17 -9.45 10.53
N LEU A 65 -14.23 -9.44 9.58
CA LEU A 65 -14.31 -8.61 8.38
C LEU A 65 -15.56 -8.96 7.53
N LYS A 66 -15.88 -10.25 7.38
CA LYS A 66 -17.08 -10.70 6.67
C LYS A 66 -18.39 -10.20 7.31
N HIS A 67 -18.42 -10.00 8.62
CA HIS A 67 -19.55 -9.44 9.37
C HIS A 67 -19.49 -7.90 9.48
N GLY A 68 -18.64 -7.22 8.70
CA GLY A 68 -18.50 -5.77 8.70
C GLY A 68 -17.80 -5.21 9.94
N GLN A 69 -17.22 -6.06 10.80
CA GLN A 69 -16.52 -5.66 12.01
C GLN A 69 -15.07 -5.29 11.70
N ILE A 70 -14.90 -4.16 11.03
CA ILE A 70 -13.62 -3.69 10.46
C ILE A 70 -12.53 -3.60 11.52
N THR A 71 -12.76 -2.86 12.60
CA THR A 71 -11.77 -2.66 13.67
C THR A 71 -11.37 -3.99 14.31
N CYS A 72 -12.35 -4.84 14.61
CA CYS A 72 -12.10 -6.14 15.20
C CYS A 72 -11.25 -7.03 14.29
N GLY A 73 -11.63 -7.10 13.01
CA GLY A 73 -10.96 -7.91 12.00
C GLY A 73 -9.55 -7.41 11.66
N ALA A 74 -9.38 -6.09 11.51
CA ALA A 74 -8.09 -5.46 11.22
C ALA A 74 -7.08 -5.68 12.36
N GLU A 75 -7.49 -5.55 13.62
CA GLU A 75 -6.62 -5.83 14.77
C GLU A 75 -6.17 -7.30 14.81
N LEU A 76 -7.07 -8.25 14.50
CA LEU A 76 -6.70 -9.67 14.41
C LEU A 76 -5.78 -9.94 13.22
N ALA A 77 -5.97 -9.23 12.11
CA ALA A 77 -5.10 -9.31 10.93
C ALA A 77 -3.69 -8.78 11.21
N VAL A 78 -3.56 -7.67 11.96
CA VAL A 78 -2.26 -7.17 12.41
C VAL A 78 -1.60 -8.18 13.35
N LEU A 79 -2.34 -8.71 14.34
CA LEU A 79 -1.83 -9.72 15.26
C LEU A 79 -1.42 -11.03 14.55
N PHE A 80 -2.10 -11.39 13.46
CA PHE A 80 -1.69 -12.48 12.57
C PHE A 80 -0.27 -12.23 12.01
N VAL A 81 -0.01 -11.02 11.50
CA VAL A 81 1.33 -10.68 10.98
C VAL A 81 2.38 -10.62 12.08
N GLU A 82 2.06 -10.04 13.24
CA GLU A 82 2.96 -10.09 14.40
C GLU A 82 3.31 -11.52 14.80
N THR A 83 2.36 -12.45 14.64
CA THR A 83 2.58 -13.87 14.91
C THR A 83 3.49 -14.52 13.85
N LEU A 84 3.42 -14.09 12.58
CA LEU A 84 4.39 -14.49 11.55
C LEU A 84 5.81 -14.06 11.95
N VAL A 85 5.98 -12.81 12.39
CA VAL A 85 7.27 -12.26 12.86
C VAL A 85 7.77 -13.03 14.09
N LYS A 86 6.94 -13.19 15.12
CA LYS A 86 7.29 -13.94 16.35
C LYS A 86 7.63 -15.40 16.08
N GLY A 87 6.94 -16.03 15.14
CA GLY A 87 7.19 -17.39 14.69
C GLY A 87 8.37 -17.53 13.73
N LYS A 88 8.99 -16.40 13.31
CA LYS A 88 10.04 -16.34 12.29
C LYS A 88 9.64 -17.06 11.00
N ILE A 89 8.37 -16.92 10.61
CA ILE A 89 7.84 -17.58 9.43
C ILE A 89 8.43 -16.89 8.18
N PRO A 90 9.11 -17.64 7.29
CA PRO A 90 9.71 -17.06 6.10
C PRO A 90 8.64 -16.47 5.17
N TYR A 91 9.05 -15.48 4.40
CA TYR A 91 8.25 -14.98 3.29
C TYR A 91 8.31 -16.00 2.14
N ASP A 92 7.21 -16.73 1.94
CA ASP A 92 7.00 -17.66 0.84
C ASP A 92 5.58 -17.53 0.26
N SER A 93 5.27 -18.33 -0.77
CA SER A 93 3.98 -18.30 -1.45
C SER A 93 2.82 -18.64 -0.50
N ASP A 94 3.02 -19.59 0.42
CA ASP A 94 1.96 -20.07 1.31
C ASP A 94 1.62 -19.02 2.37
N ALA A 95 2.64 -18.40 2.98
CA ALA A 95 2.46 -17.31 3.93
C ALA A 95 1.84 -16.07 3.26
N LEU A 96 2.28 -15.73 2.05
CA LEU A 96 1.68 -14.64 1.26
C LEU A 96 0.22 -14.93 0.91
N ASP A 97 -0.12 -16.17 0.55
CA ASP A 97 -1.49 -16.59 0.26
C ASP A 97 -2.40 -16.42 1.47
N ARG A 98 -1.88 -16.64 2.69
CA ARG A 98 -2.63 -16.39 3.92
C ARG A 98 -2.90 -14.91 4.16
N VAL A 99 -1.92 -14.04 3.91
CA VAL A 99 -2.10 -12.57 3.94
C VAL A 99 -3.13 -12.15 2.90
N ARG A 100 -3.05 -12.69 1.67
CA ARG A 100 -3.99 -12.41 0.59
C ARG A 100 -5.41 -12.84 0.92
N LYS A 101 -5.60 -13.98 1.60
CA LYS A 101 -6.92 -14.45 2.05
C LYS A 101 -7.56 -13.44 3.01
N ILE A 102 -6.80 -12.91 3.96
CA ILE A 102 -7.30 -11.89 4.90
C ILE A 102 -7.58 -10.58 4.16
N TYR A 103 -6.67 -10.12 3.30
CA TYR A 103 -6.84 -8.92 2.47
C TYR A 103 -8.15 -8.94 1.67
N LYS A 104 -8.46 -10.08 1.02
CA LYS A 104 -9.70 -10.24 0.25
C LYS A 104 -10.99 -10.13 1.07
N MET A 105 -10.92 -10.24 2.40
CA MET A 105 -12.08 -10.09 3.28
C MET A 105 -12.33 -8.63 3.69
N PHE A 106 -11.36 -7.72 3.50
CA PHE A 106 -11.60 -6.31 3.74
C PHE A 106 -12.68 -5.79 2.77
N PRO A 107 -13.77 -5.18 3.28
CA PRO A 107 -14.84 -4.70 2.42
C PRO A 107 -14.36 -3.64 1.45
N GLN A 108 -14.91 -3.69 0.23
CA GLN A 108 -14.75 -2.68 -0.81
C GLN A 108 -16.12 -2.06 -1.04
N ILE A 109 -16.34 -0.86 -0.51
CA ILE A 109 -17.64 -0.19 -0.52
C ILE A 109 -17.46 1.12 -1.28
N PRO A 110 -18.11 1.30 -2.44
CA PRO A 110 -18.04 2.53 -3.20
C PRO A 110 -18.40 3.74 -2.33
N LEU A 111 -17.60 4.80 -2.43
CA LEU A 111 -17.86 6.06 -1.78
C LEU A 111 -19.00 6.83 -2.47
N PRO A 112 -19.81 7.60 -1.74
CA PRO A 112 -20.75 8.56 -2.33
C PRO A 112 -20.02 9.55 -3.24
N GLN A 113 -20.56 9.82 -4.43
CA GLN A 113 -19.93 10.67 -5.46
C GLN A 113 -20.71 11.98 -5.75
N HIS A 114 -21.85 12.20 -5.10
CA HIS A 114 -22.66 13.41 -5.30
C HIS A 114 -22.44 14.43 -4.17
N LEU A 115 -22.75 15.68 -4.45
CA LEU A 115 -22.83 16.72 -3.42
C LEU A 115 -24.02 16.40 -2.49
N PRO A 116 -23.83 16.41 -1.16
CA PRO A 116 -24.94 16.28 -0.22
C PRO A 116 -25.84 17.52 -0.29
N ASP A 117 -27.15 17.29 -0.25
CA ASP A 117 -28.10 18.30 0.24
C ASP A 117 -28.02 18.37 1.78
N ASP A 118 -28.56 19.42 2.40
CA ASP A 118 -28.44 19.67 3.85
C ASP A 118 -28.90 18.48 4.71
N ASP A 119 -29.91 17.72 4.25
CA ASP A 119 -30.47 16.55 4.94
C ASP A 119 -29.58 15.28 4.83
N GLU A 120 -28.63 15.24 3.88
CA GLU A 120 -27.77 14.07 3.61
C GLU A 120 -26.35 14.23 4.20
N MET A 121 -26.03 15.41 4.71
CA MET A 121 -24.68 15.73 5.20
C MET A 121 -24.24 14.82 6.36
N GLU A 122 -25.15 14.46 7.26
CA GLU A 122 -24.86 13.54 8.37
C GLU A 122 -24.52 12.13 7.86
N GLN A 123 -25.32 11.60 6.93
CA GLN A 123 -25.12 10.26 6.36
C GLN A 123 -23.82 10.16 5.55
N ILE A 124 -23.48 11.21 4.79
CA ILE A 124 -22.22 11.26 4.04
C ILE A 124 -21.04 11.35 5.02
N SER A 125 -21.12 12.17 6.06
CA SER A 125 -20.08 12.26 7.09
C SER A 125 -19.82 10.90 7.76
N GLU A 126 -20.88 10.17 8.12
CA GLU A 126 -20.78 8.82 8.67
C GLU A 126 -20.14 7.83 7.68
N ALA A 127 -20.55 7.87 6.40
CA ALA A 127 -20.00 7.01 5.36
C ALA A 127 -18.50 7.27 5.12
N LEU A 128 -18.08 8.53 5.11
CA LEU A 128 -16.67 8.94 4.99
C LEU A 128 -15.87 8.48 6.22
N GLY A 129 -16.44 8.64 7.43
CA GLY A 129 -15.84 8.13 8.66
C GLY A 129 -15.64 6.60 8.63
N ALA A 130 -16.65 5.86 8.19
CA ALA A 130 -16.57 4.41 8.03
C ALA A 130 -15.53 4.00 6.98
N ALA A 131 -15.44 4.71 5.86
CA ALA A 131 -14.43 4.46 4.83
C ALA A 131 -13.01 4.71 5.34
N LYS A 132 -12.79 5.80 6.09
CA LYS A 132 -11.51 6.06 6.74
C LYS A 132 -11.10 4.91 7.67
N ILE A 133 -12.02 4.42 8.52
CA ILE A 133 -11.75 3.27 9.41
C ILE A 133 -11.34 2.02 8.60
N ARG A 134 -12.00 1.75 7.45
CA ARG A 134 -11.62 0.63 6.56
C ARG A 134 -10.21 0.78 6.00
N VAL A 135 -9.91 1.96 5.45
CA VAL A 135 -8.59 2.25 4.86
C VAL A 135 -7.50 2.17 5.91
N ASP A 136 -7.69 2.75 7.08
CA ASP A 136 -6.70 2.72 8.17
C ASP A 136 -6.45 1.29 8.66
N GLY A 137 -7.51 0.50 8.82
CA GLY A 137 -7.42 -0.91 9.23
C GLY A 137 -6.67 -1.78 8.23
N CYS A 138 -7.03 -1.67 6.94
CA CYS A 138 -6.39 -2.45 5.87
C CYS A 138 -4.93 -2.00 5.66
N SER A 139 -4.69 -0.69 5.66
CA SER A 139 -3.35 -0.11 5.49
C SER A 139 -2.42 -0.53 6.62
N SER A 140 -2.89 -0.51 7.87
CA SER A 140 -2.11 -0.95 9.02
C SER A 140 -1.71 -2.43 8.90
N PHE A 141 -2.66 -3.28 8.50
CA PHE A 141 -2.41 -4.70 8.25
C PHE A 141 -1.37 -4.93 7.13
N LEU A 142 -1.54 -4.29 5.97
CA LEU A 142 -0.64 -4.47 4.83
C LEU A 142 0.74 -3.85 5.08
N LYS A 143 0.82 -2.71 5.79
CA LYS A 143 2.10 -2.12 6.23
C LYS A 143 2.85 -3.04 7.20
N ALA A 144 2.14 -3.67 8.14
CA ALA A 144 2.74 -4.70 8.99
C ALA A 144 3.25 -5.88 8.16
N ALA A 145 2.46 -6.35 7.18
CA ALA A 145 2.86 -7.45 6.29
C ALA A 145 4.07 -7.09 5.43
N LEU A 146 4.17 -5.84 4.95
CA LEU A 146 5.34 -5.34 4.24
C LEU A 146 6.59 -5.39 5.13
N LYS A 147 6.51 -4.91 6.37
CA LYS A 147 7.62 -4.98 7.35
C LYS A 147 8.06 -6.43 7.59
N TRP A 148 7.11 -7.33 7.83
CA TRP A 148 7.39 -8.77 7.93
C TRP A 148 8.09 -9.31 6.67
N SER A 149 7.62 -8.95 5.47
CA SER A 149 8.21 -9.44 4.23
C SER A 149 9.68 -9.02 4.08
N VAL A 150 10.03 -7.78 4.44
CA VAL A 150 11.42 -7.30 4.41
C VAL A 150 12.29 -8.11 5.36
N GLU A 151 11.81 -8.37 6.58
CA GLU A 151 12.59 -9.03 7.62
C GLU A 151 12.81 -10.53 7.35
N PHE A 152 11.85 -11.20 6.70
CA PHE A 152 11.82 -12.67 6.59
C PHE A 152 11.94 -13.23 5.17
N GLY A 153 12.43 -12.46 4.19
CA GLY A 153 12.94 -13.04 2.94
C GLY A 153 12.45 -12.43 1.63
N ALA A 154 11.69 -11.33 1.66
CA ALA A 154 11.39 -10.56 0.47
C ALA A 154 12.56 -9.61 0.10
N HIS A 155 12.38 -8.87 -1.00
CA HIS A 155 13.31 -7.83 -1.41
C HIS A 155 13.47 -6.74 -0.32
N ARG A 156 14.58 -5.99 -0.33
CA ARG A 156 14.89 -4.91 0.65
C ARG A 156 13.81 -3.84 0.81
N SER A 157 12.91 -3.72 -0.17
CA SER A 157 11.79 -2.77 -0.16
C SER A 157 10.46 -3.41 0.24
N GLY A 158 10.42 -4.72 0.49
CA GLY A 158 9.21 -5.49 0.77
C GLY A 158 8.68 -6.22 -0.46
N SER A 159 7.64 -7.03 -0.27
CA SER A 159 6.95 -7.74 -1.35
C SER A 159 6.30 -6.79 -2.36
N PRO A 160 6.63 -6.91 -3.66
CA PRO A 160 5.96 -6.14 -4.71
C PRO A 160 4.45 -6.35 -4.76
N GLU A 161 3.97 -7.57 -4.48
CA GLU A 161 2.55 -7.91 -4.47
C GLU A 161 1.82 -7.20 -3.34
N LEU A 162 2.41 -7.14 -2.14
CA LEU A 162 1.82 -6.41 -1.00
C LEU A 162 1.78 -4.90 -1.26
N HIS A 163 2.80 -4.36 -1.94
CA HIS A 163 2.79 -2.98 -2.41
C HIS A 163 1.62 -2.70 -3.36
N VAL A 164 1.38 -3.58 -4.34
CA VAL A 164 0.24 -3.45 -5.26
C VAL A 164 -1.09 -3.52 -4.50
N MET A 165 -1.27 -4.48 -3.60
CA MET A 165 -2.51 -4.60 -2.80
C MET A 165 -2.79 -3.34 -1.99
N LEU A 166 -1.76 -2.79 -1.33
CA LEU A 166 -1.89 -1.58 -0.53
C LEU A 166 -2.24 -0.36 -1.39
N ALA A 167 -1.54 -0.19 -2.52
CA ALA A 167 -1.81 0.91 -3.43
C ALA A 167 -3.22 0.86 -4.03
N GLU A 168 -3.67 -0.33 -4.46
CA GLU A 168 -5.03 -0.54 -4.99
C GLU A 168 -6.09 -0.20 -3.95
N TYR A 169 -5.95 -0.70 -2.71
CA TYR A 169 -6.94 -0.46 -1.66
C TYR A 169 -6.97 1.01 -1.23
N MET A 170 -5.80 1.65 -1.09
CA MET A 170 -5.72 3.09 -0.80
C MET A 170 -6.39 3.92 -1.89
N TYR A 171 -6.20 3.55 -3.16
CA TYR A 171 -6.83 4.28 -4.27
C TYR A 171 -8.35 4.10 -4.31
N SER A 172 -8.85 2.88 -4.12
CA SER A 172 -10.28 2.59 -4.31
C SER A 172 -11.15 2.97 -3.12
N GLU A 173 -10.62 2.89 -1.91
CA GLU A 173 -11.42 3.04 -0.68
C GLU A 173 -11.17 4.35 0.09
N SER A 174 -10.16 5.15 -0.27
CA SER A 174 -9.89 6.41 0.44
C SER A 174 -10.93 7.48 0.09
N PRO A 175 -11.56 8.11 1.09
CA PRO A 175 -12.39 9.31 0.90
C PRO A 175 -11.68 10.41 0.12
N GLU A 176 -10.41 10.62 0.47
CA GLU A 176 -9.51 11.58 -0.17
C GLU A 176 -8.26 10.83 -0.60
N VAL A 177 -8.06 10.70 -1.90
CA VAL A 177 -6.96 9.92 -2.46
C VAL A 177 -5.67 10.74 -2.46
N ASP A 178 -4.71 10.35 -1.63
CA ASP A 178 -3.33 10.81 -1.75
C ASP A 178 -2.61 10.03 -2.86
N MET A 179 -2.65 10.58 -4.07
CA MET A 179 -2.00 9.94 -5.23
C MET A 179 -0.48 9.86 -5.11
N ALA A 180 0.16 10.68 -4.28
CA ALA A 180 1.59 10.57 -4.05
C ALA A 180 1.94 9.30 -3.26
N ARG A 181 1.17 8.99 -2.21
CA ARG A 181 1.32 7.74 -1.45
C ARG A 181 0.95 6.51 -2.28
N VAL A 182 -0.15 6.57 -3.03
CA VAL A 182 -0.56 5.49 -3.95
C VAL A 182 0.56 5.20 -4.95
N SER A 183 1.12 6.24 -5.59
CA SER A 183 2.23 6.12 -6.53
C SER A 183 3.47 5.51 -5.87
N ASN A 184 3.81 5.92 -4.65
CA ASN A 184 4.95 5.38 -3.90
C ASN A 184 4.88 3.87 -3.71
N HIS A 185 3.69 3.31 -3.46
CA HIS A 185 3.52 1.87 -3.37
C HIS A 185 3.53 1.21 -4.76
N PHE A 186 2.83 1.74 -5.75
CA PHE A 186 2.80 1.13 -7.09
C PHE A 186 4.19 1.00 -7.74
N VAL A 187 5.07 2.00 -7.60
CA VAL A 187 6.43 1.95 -8.20
C VAL A 187 7.34 0.90 -7.54
N ARG A 188 6.99 0.44 -6.34
CA ARG A 188 7.65 -0.68 -5.64
C ARG A 188 6.94 -2.01 -5.90
N GLY A 189 5.81 -1.98 -6.58
CA GLY A 189 5.05 -3.12 -7.02
C GLY A 189 5.60 -3.77 -8.30
N ASN A 190 4.94 -4.84 -8.73
CA ASN A 190 5.30 -5.60 -9.94
C ASN A 190 4.24 -5.50 -11.04
N SER A 191 3.34 -4.51 -10.96
CA SER A 191 2.20 -4.40 -11.87
C SER A 191 2.03 -2.98 -12.46
N PRO A 192 2.96 -2.53 -13.32
CA PRO A 192 2.89 -1.20 -13.92
C PRO A 192 1.63 -0.99 -14.77
N LYS A 193 1.06 -2.06 -15.34
CA LYS A 193 -0.22 -1.99 -16.06
C LYS A 193 -1.39 -1.55 -15.17
N LYS A 194 -1.48 -2.11 -13.96
CA LYS A 194 -2.49 -1.69 -12.97
C LYS A 194 -2.27 -0.25 -12.53
N PHE A 195 -1.00 0.16 -12.39
CA PHE A 195 -0.69 1.54 -12.05
C PHE A 195 -1.13 2.51 -13.16
N ALA A 196 -0.93 2.16 -14.43
CA ALA A 196 -1.47 2.93 -15.56
C ALA A 196 -3.00 3.07 -15.46
N SER A 197 -3.71 1.97 -15.18
CA SER A 197 -5.17 2.02 -15.02
C SER A 197 -5.63 2.89 -13.85
N VAL A 198 -4.89 2.89 -12.74
CA VAL A 198 -5.17 3.79 -11.61
C VAL A 198 -4.97 5.25 -12.00
N LEU A 199 -3.88 5.59 -12.71
CA LEU A 199 -3.63 6.95 -13.18
C LEU A 199 -4.72 7.40 -14.16
N VAL A 200 -5.06 6.60 -15.16
CA VAL A 200 -6.12 6.92 -16.14
C VAL A 200 -7.47 7.12 -15.45
N ASN A 201 -7.82 6.27 -14.47
CA ASN A 201 -9.05 6.44 -13.70
C ASN A 201 -9.01 7.69 -12.80
N PHE A 202 -7.83 8.07 -12.28
CA PHE A 202 -7.66 9.28 -11.48
C PHE A 202 -7.83 10.55 -12.30
N MET A 203 -7.37 10.56 -13.56
CA MET A 203 -7.51 11.71 -14.46
C MET A 203 -8.97 12.15 -14.63
N GLY A 204 -9.91 11.20 -14.67
CA GLY A 204 -11.34 11.51 -14.78
C GLY A 204 -12.00 12.02 -13.48
N LYS A 205 -11.24 12.07 -12.37
CA LYS A 205 -11.75 12.43 -11.03
C LYS A 205 -11.01 13.62 -10.41
N CYS A 206 -9.82 13.95 -10.91
CA CYS A 206 -8.98 14.99 -10.34
C CYS A 206 -9.34 16.38 -10.87
N TYR A 207 -8.87 17.42 -10.20
CA TYR A 207 -8.98 18.78 -10.71
C TYR A 207 -8.11 18.97 -11.96
N PRO A 208 -8.47 19.90 -12.87
CA PRO A 208 -7.63 20.22 -14.03
C PRO A 208 -6.20 20.57 -13.63
N GLY A 209 -5.20 19.90 -14.23
CA GLY A 209 -3.79 20.07 -13.91
C GLY A 209 -3.28 19.18 -12.76
N GLU A 210 -4.09 18.34 -12.15
CA GLU A 210 -3.59 17.30 -11.22
C GLU A 210 -3.21 16.00 -11.95
N ASP A 211 -3.77 15.80 -13.14
CA ASP A 211 -3.52 14.66 -14.01
C ASP A 211 -2.07 14.62 -14.50
N ASP A 212 -1.55 15.75 -14.99
CA ASP A 212 -0.18 15.83 -15.46
C ASP A 212 0.85 15.68 -14.33
N LEU A 213 0.56 16.23 -13.15
CA LEU A 213 1.34 16.04 -11.93
C LEU A 213 1.38 14.56 -11.51
N ALA A 214 0.24 13.86 -11.52
CA ALA A 214 0.17 12.45 -11.15
C ALA A 214 0.98 11.55 -12.11
N ILE A 215 0.91 11.81 -13.42
CA ILE A 215 1.71 11.08 -14.43
C ILE A 215 3.20 11.39 -14.24
N ALA A 216 3.57 12.67 -14.12
CA ALA A 216 4.95 13.08 -13.94
C ALA A 216 5.56 12.44 -12.68
N ARG A 217 4.82 12.42 -11.57
CA ARG A 217 5.22 11.74 -10.33
C ARG A 217 5.56 10.29 -10.54
N ALA A 218 4.64 9.55 -11.15
CA ALA A 218 4.76 8.12 -11.34
C ALA A 218 6.03 7.78 -12.13
N ILE A 219 6.26 8.53 -13.22
CA ILE A 219 7.45 8.38 -14.06
C ILE A 219 8.71 8.76 -13.30
N LEU A 220 8.76 9.93 -12.67
CA LEU A 220 9.92 10.40 -11.91
C LEU A 220 10.26 9.46 -10.75
N MET A 221 9.26 8.87 -10.08
CA MET A 221 9.50 7.89 -9.02
C MET A 221 10.12 6.59 -9.54
N TYR A 222 9.67 6.05 -10.68
CA TYR A 222 10.34 4.90 -11.30
C TYR A 222 11.78 5.22 -11.70
N LEU A 223 11.99 6.39 -12.32
CA LEU A 223 13.34 6.86 -12.70
C LEU A 223 14.22 7.06 -11.47
N ALA A 224 13.72 7.65 -10.39
CA ALA A 224 14.44 7.81 -9.12
C ALA A 224 14.77 6.47 -8.45
N MET A 225 14.13 5.37 -8.85
CA MET A 225 14.54 4.01 -8.44
C MET A 225 15.59 3.39 -9.39
N GLY A 226 15.84 4.00 -10.55
CA GLY A 226 16.70 3.50 -11.62
C GLY A 226 15.96 2.59 -12.60
N ASN A 227 14.62 2.57 -12.56
CA ASN A 227 13.79 1.68 -13.37
C ASN A 227 13.28 2.38 -14.64
N LEU A 228 14.20 2.62 -15.58
CA LEU A 228 13.85 3.24 -16.88
C LEU A 228 12.90 2.36 -17.71
N ARG A 229 13.00 1.03 -17.58
CA ARG A 229 12.17 0.09 -18.33
C ARG A 229 10.69 0.27 -17.99
N ASP A 230 10.36 0.20 -16.70
CA ASP A 230 8.96 0.29 -16.28
C ASP A 230 8.43 1.73 -16.35
N ALA A 231 9.30 2.74 -16.26
CA ALA A 231 8.93 4.13 -16.56
C ALA A 231 8.46 4.31 -18.01
N ASN A 232 9.22 3.80 -18.99
CA ASN A 232 8.79 3.85 -20.41
C ASN A 232 7.51 3.02 -20.63
N TYR A 233 7.46 1.81 -20.09
CA TYR A 233 6.27 0.97 -20.19
C TYR A 233 5.02 1.65 -19.60
N LEU A 234 5.15 2.31 -18.45
CA LEU A 234 4.03 3.03 -17.82
C LEU A 234 3.52 4.14 -18.75
N MET A 235 4.42 4.95 -19.33
CA MET A 235 4.04 6.01 -20.28
C MET A 235 3.30 5.45 -21.50
N ASP A 236 3.80 4.36 -22.08
CA ASP A 236 3.18 3.73 -23.25
C ASP A 236 1.81 3.12 -22.91
N GLU A 237 1.69 2.45 -21.76
CA GLU A 237 0.43 1.84 -21.33
C GLU A 237 -0.62 2.88 -20.95
N ILE A 238 -0.24 4.04 -20.36
CA ILE A 238 -1.16 5.16 -20.13
C ILE A 238 -1.73 5.66 -21.46
N LYS A 239 -0.87 5.97 -22.45
CA LYS A 239 -1.31 6.44 -23.77
C LYS A 239 -2.26 5.44 -24.43
N LYS A 240 -1.90 4.17 -24.43
CA LYS A 240 -2.72 3.09 -24.97
C LYS A 240 -4.11 3.00 -24.31
N GLN A 241 -4.17 3.13 -22.98
CA GLN A 241 -5.45 3.06 -22.25
C GLN A 241 -6.31 4.29 -22.51
N LEU A 242 -5.72 5.48 -22.62
CA LEU A 242 -6.42 6.71 -22.97
C LEU A 242 -6.99 6.64 -24.39
N GLU A 243 -6.19 6.20 -25.37
CA GLU A 243 -6.65 5.95 -26.74
C GLU A 243 -7.82 4.95 -26.78
N SER A 244 -7.70 3.84 -26.04
CA SER A 244 -8.75 2.82 -25.96
C SER A 244 -10.05 3.34 -25.34
N ASN A 245 -9.93 4.30 -24.40
CA ASN A 245 -11.05 4.93 -23.71
C ASN A 245 -11.54 6.22 -24.40
N GLN A 246 -10.96 6.60 -25.55
CA GLN A 246 -11.26 7.84 -26.27
C GLN A 246 -11.09 9.10 -25.40
N LEU A 247 -10.07 9.09 -24.54
CA LEU A 247 -9.69 10.21 -23.69
C LEU A 247 -8.43 10.88 -24.23
N ASP A 248 -8.35 12.19 -24.09
CA ASP A 248 -7.18 12.95 -24.53
C ASP A 248 -5.99 12.73 -23.60
N PHE A 249 -4.81 12.59 -24.19
CA PHE A 249 -3.55 12.59 -23.44
C PHE A 249 -3.18 14.03 -23.05
N PRO A 250 -2.83 14.31 -21.77
CA PRO A 250 -2.58 15.68 -21.33
C PRO A 250 -1.44 16.33 -22.11
N GLN A 251 -1.72 17.49 -22.71
CA GLN A 251 -0.76 18.28 -23.49
C GLN A 251 -0.25 19.45 -22.65
N SER A 252 0.66 19.18 -21.72
CA SER A 252 1.27 20.22 -20.88
C SER A 252 2.79 20.26 -21.03
N ASP A 253 3.40 21.40 -20.69
CA ASP A 253 4.86 21.54 -20.66
C ASP A 253 5.52 20.52 -19.72
N LEU A 254 4.84 20.16 -18.62
CA LEU A 254 5.33 19.14 -17.69
C LEU A 254 5.34 17.76 -18.36
N ILE A 255 4.29 17.38 -19.08
CA ILE A 255 4.28 16.10 -19.82
C ILE A 255 5.33 16.10 -20.93
N GLN A 256 5.49 17.23 -21.63
CA GLN A 256 6.51 17.37 -22.66
C GLN A 256 7.93 17.20 -22.08
N PHE A 257 8.18 17.79 -20.90
CA PHE A 257 9.41 17.57 -20.13
C PHE A 257 9.63 16.08 -19.84
N ILE A 258 8.61 15.38 -19.33
CA ILE A 258 8.71 13.96 -18.99
C ILE A 258 9.01 13.09 -20.23
N ILE A 259 8.38 13.38 -21.37
CA ILE A 259 8.67 12.68 -22.65
C ILE A 259 10.13 12.88 -23.05
N TYR A 260 10.63 14.12 -23.02
CA TYR A 260 12.02 14.40 -23.36
C TYR A 260 13.00 13.82 -22.35
N LEU A 261 12.65 13.81 -21.07
CA LEU A 261 13.44 13.20 -20.01
C LEU A 261 13.61 11.70 -20.25
N LEU A 262 12.52 10.97 -20.54
CA LEU A 262 12.57 9.54 -20.86
C LEU A 262 13.50 9.24 -22.04
N GLN A 263 13.43 10.05 -23.11
CA GLN A 263 14.32 9.91 -24.28
C GLN A 263 15.77 10.29 -23.97
N THR A 264 15.99 11.25 -23.09
CA THR A 264 17.33 11.71 -22.68
C THR A 264 18.04 10.63 -21.90
N LEU A 265 17.35 9.97 -20.96
CA LEU A 265 17.92 8.91 -20.11
C LEU A 265 18.25 7.61 -20.87
N GLN A 266 17.86 7.47 -22.13
CA GLN A 266 18.30 6.37 -23.00
C GLN A 266 19.76 6.55 -23.48
N ARG A 267 20.37 7.70 -23.21
CA ARG A 267 21.69 8.09 -23.71
C ARG A 267 22.53 8.66 -22.57
N ASP A 268 23.85 8.65 -22.73
CA ASP A 268 24.73 9.40 -21.84
C ASP A 268 24.71 10.90 -22.23
N ALA A 269 23.71 11.61 -21.74
CA ALA A 269 23.38 12.98 -22.17
C ALA A 269 23.12 13.94 -20.99
N LEU A 270 24.00 13.94 -19.98
CA LEU A 270 23.91 14.85 -18.82
C LEU A 270 23.74 16.34 -19.20
N PRO A 271 24.42 16.91 -20.22
CA PRO A 271 24.17 18.29 -20.63
C PRO A 271 22.73 18.54 -21.07
N LEU A 272 22.11 17.58 -21.76
CA LEU A 272 20.72 17.66 -22.20
C LEU A 272 19.76 17.54 -21.00
N PHE A 273 20.05 16.65 -20.05
CA PHE A 273 19.27 16.56 -18.80
C PHE A 273 19.23 17.90 -18.06
N ASN A 274 20.39 18.56 -17.90
CA ASN A 274 20.49 19.86 -17.24
C ASN A 274 19.74 20.96 -18.02
N MET A 275 19.85 20.95 -19.36
CA MET A 275 19.12 21.88 -20.22
C MET A 275 17.61 21.72 -20.04
N LEU A 276 17.10 20.49 -20.06
CA LEU A 276 15.67 20.21 -19.85
C LEU A 276 15.19 20.72 -18.49
N GLY A 277 15.94 20.44 -17.42
CA GLY A 277 15.59 20.93 -16.08
C GLY A 277 15.51 22.45 -15.99
N ALA A 278 16.40 23.17 -16.68
CA ALA A 278 16.36 24.63 -16.75
C ALA A 278 15.21 25.16 -17.61
N SER A 279 14.96 24.55 -18.78
CA SER A 279 13.92 24.97 -19.72
C SER A 279 12.50 24.76 -19.19
N TYR A 280 12.28 23.71 -18.39
CA TYR A 280 10.97 23.36 -17.84
C TYR A 280 10.82 23.69 -16.35
N LYS A 281 11.70 24.55 -15.83
CA LYS A 281 11.77 24.88 -14.39
C LYS A 281 10.41 25.25 -13.80
N THR A 282 9.65 26.15 -14.43
CA THR A 282 8.34 26.60 -13.94
C THR A 282 7.32 25.46 -13.86
N SER A 283 7.36 24.52 -14.80
CA SER A 283 6.47 23.34 -14.80
C SER A 283 6.86 22.34 -13.71
N ILE A 284 8.16 22.15 -13.47
CA ILE A 284 8.70 21.27 -12.42
C ILE A 284 8.40 21.84 -11.03
N GLU A 285 8.56 23.15 -10.84
CA GLU A 285 8.38 23.82 -9.53
C GLU A 285 6.93 23.91 -9.06
N ARG A 286 5.94 23.55 -9.90
CA ARG A 286 4.56 23.27 -9.45
C ARG A 286 4.53 22.24 -8.33
N GLU A 287 5.51 21.33 -8.32
CA GLU A 287 5.69 20.40 -7.24
C GLU A 287 7.14 20.32 -6.74
N PRO A 288 7.43 20.88 -5.56
CA PRO A 288 8.79 20.93 -5.03
C PRO A 288 9.49 19.57 -4.93
N ALA A 289 8.74 18.50 -4.63
CA ALA A 289 9.26 17.13 -4.51
C ALA A 289 9.86 16.58 -5.82
N PHE A 290 9.51 17.13 -6.99
CA PHE A 290 10.11 16.72 -8.25
C PHE A 290 11.59 17.04 -8.34
N ASN A 291 12.06 18.14 -7.72
CA ASN A 291 13.48 18.46 -7.69
C ASN A 291 14.28 17.38 -6.95
N GLU A 292 13.75 16.85 -5.85
CA GLU A 292 14.40 15.79 -5.09
C GLU A 292 14.46 14.47 -5.89
N LEU A 293 13.40 14.15 -6.63
CA LEU A 293 13.38 13.01 -7.55
C LEU A 293 14.39 13.19 -8.69
N LEU A 294 14.49 14.39 -9.27
CA LEU A 294 15.46 14.70 -10.32
C LEU A 294 16.91 14.60 -9.81
N ASP A 295 17.16 14.98 -8.56
CA ASP A 295 18.46 14.79 -7.90
C ASP A 295 18.80 13.30 -7.71
N GLU A 296 17.83 12.43 -7.39
CA GLU A 296 18.05 10.98 -7.36
C GLU A 296 18.29 10.41 -8.78
N ILE A 297 17.54 10.91 -9.77
CA ILE A 297 17.65 10.47 -11.16
C ILE A 297 19.05 10.79 -11.71
N VAL A 298 19.51 12.03 -11.57
CA VAL A 298 20.83 12.43 -12.08
C VAL A 298 21.96 11.65 -11.38
N ALA A 299 21.80 11.35 -10.09
CA ALA A 299 22.74 10.52 -9.36
C ALA A 299 22.76 9.06 -9.87
N LYS A 300 21.58 8.47 -10.15
CA LYS A 300 21.45 7.09 -10.60
C LYS A 300 21.88 6.85 -12.04
N PHE A 301 21.56 7.77 -12.94
CA PHE A 301 21.80 7.59 -14.38
C PHE A 301 23.14 8.17 -14.85
N TYR A 302 23.66 9.21 -14.18
CA TYR A 302 24.90 9.89 -14.59
C TYR A 302 25.99 9.90 -13.51
N GLY A 303 25.75 9.30 -12.34
CA GLY A 303 26.74 9.23 -11.26
C GLY A 303 27.07 10.57 -10.60
N VAL A 304 26.23 11.60 -10.80
CA VAL A 304 26.44 12.93 -10.23
C VAL A 304 26.17 12.89 -8.72
N ARG A 305 27.15 13.29 -7.91
CA ARG A 305 26.97 13.40 -6.46
C ARG A 305 26.01 14.55 -6.14
N ARG A 306 25.08 14.29 -5.21
CA ARG A 306 24.14 15.30 -4.71
C ARG A 306 24.87 16.56 -4.23
N ARG A 307 24.34 17.72 -4.60
CA ARG A 307 24.91 19.02 -4.23
C ARG A 307 24.76 19.35 -2.74
N ASN A 308 23.75 18.83 -2.03
CA ASN A 308 23.54 19.09 -0.60
C ASN A 308 23.15 17.84 0.22
N PRO A 309 23.97 17.44 1.23
CA PRO A 309 23.63 16.37 2.16
C PRO A 309 22.37 16.63 3.00
N LEU A 310 22.04 17.90 3.26
CA LEU A 310 20.88 18.30 4.06
C LEU A 310 19.53 18.08 3.35
N GLN A 311 19.49 18.06 2.01
CA GLN A 311 18.31 17.61 1.24
C GLN A 311 18.10 16.09 1.34
N GLY A 312 19.15 15.32 1.68
CA GLY A 312 19.05 13.88 1.95
C GLY A 312 18.22 13.56 3.20
N VAL A 313 18.13 14.50 4.14
CA VAL A 313 17.29 14.37 5.35
C VAL A 313 15.81 14.32 4.97
N PHE A 314 15.38 15.04 3.92
CA PHE A 314 14.01 14.94 3.39
C PHE A 314 13.77 13.63 2.63
N GLY A 315 14.77 13.09 1.93
CA GLY A 315 14.70 11.75 1.34
C GLY A 315 14.59 10.63 2.38
N ASP A 316 15.25 10.78 3.54
CA ASP A 316 15.08 9.88 4.69
C ASP A 316 13.75 10.13 5.42
N ILE A 317 13.22 11.36 5.43
CA ILE A 317 11.84 11.65 5.85
C ILE A 317 10.82 11.02 4.89
N PHE A 318 11.05 10.99 3.58
CA PHE A 318 10.18 10.31 2.60
C PHE A 318 10.22 8.79 2.75
N LYS A 319 11.38 8.23 3.15
CA LYS A 319 11.49 6.83 3.58
C LYS A 319 10.82 6.58 4.94
N MET A 320 10.88 7.53 5.88
CA MET A 320 10.24 7.44 7.20
C MET A 320 8.72 7.64 7.15
N MET A 321 8.21 8.56 6.33
CA MET A 321 6.79 8.84 6.12
C MET A 321 6.09 7.77 5.28
N GLY A 322 6.84 6.95 4.53
CA GLY A 322 6.34 5.67 4.00
C GLY A 322 6.23 4.57 5.08
N GLY A 323 6.68 4.84 6.31
CA GLY A 323 6.69 3.93 7.46
C GLY A 323 5.63 4.19 8.53
N GLU A 324 4.86 5.28 8.41
CA GLU A 324 3.71 5.63 9.25
C GLU A 324 2.39 5.43 8.49
#